data_AF-A0A016X3G6-F1
#
_entry.id   AF-A0A016X3G6-F1
#
_cell.length_a   1.000
_cell.length_b   1.000
_cell.length_c   1.000
_cell.angle_alpha   90.00
_cell.angle_beta   90.00
_cell.angle_gamma   90.00
#
_symmetry.space_group_name_H-M   'P 1'
#
loop_
_entity.id
_entity.type
_entity.pdbx_description
1 polymer ?
#
loop_
_entity_poly.entity_id
_entity_poly.type
_entity_poly.pdbx_seq_one_letter_code
_entity_poly.pdbx_strand_id
1 'polypeptide(L)'
;MNLWIPSGSEKSQGICVKPSFIVLGPDPDDLLAQGVTDANGNINLQGSETETTNIDPVFNVYHNCDDKLKLGLRKLKFRIPDSYITWGKTPKRMFNIGVLNLETIFPEEERQLI
;
A
#
# COMPACT_ATOMS: atom_id res chain seq x y z
N MET A 1 -2.66 16.21 0.46
CA MET A 1 -3.42 15.38 -0.50
C MET A 1 -3.62 13.98 0.05
N ASN A 2 -4.79 13.34 -0.12
CA ASN A 2 -5.11 12.11 0.62
C ASN A 2 -5.63 10.98 -0.25
N LEU A 3 -5.41 9.77 0.23
CA LEU A 3 -5.77 8.51 -0.40
C LEU A 3 -6.14 7.50 0.67
N TRP A 4 -7.16 6.66 0.44
CA TRP A 4 -7.47 5.54 1.33
C TRP A 4 -7.74 4.28 0.51
N ILE A 5 -7.51 3.09 1.08
CA ILE A 5 -7.61 1.81 0.36
C ILE A 5 -8.34 0.78 1.22
N PRO A 6 -9.57 0.37 0.89
CA PRO A 6 -10.14 -0.85 1.42
C PRO A 6 -9.60 -2.07 0.66
N SER A 7 -9.20 -3.11 1.39
CA SER A 7 -9.10 -4.46 0.83
C SER A 7 -10.44 -5.20 1.03
N GLY A 8 -10.76 -6.10 0.10
CA GLY A 8 -11.91 -7.00 0.23
C GLY A 8 -11.52 -8.36 0.83
N SER A 9 -12.53 -9.11 1.22
CA SER A 9 -12.43 -10.30 2.06
C SER A 9 -12.04 -11.57 1.29
N GLU A 10 -10.83 -12.08 1.52
CA GLU A 10 -10.59 -13.52 1.69
C GLU A 10 -9.30 -13.76 2.48
N LYS A 11 -9.33 -14.74 3.38
CA LYS A 11 -8.36 -14.91 4.48
C LYS A 11 -6.95 -15.21 3.98
N SER A 12 -6.06 -14.23 4.09
CA SER A 12 -4.63 -14.45 4.31
C SER A 12 -4.40 -14.29 5.81
N GLN A 13 -4.01 -15.37 6.51
CA GLN A 13 -3.87 -15.34 7.97
C GLN A 13 -2.84 -14.29 8.42
N GLY A 14 -3.33 -13.18 8.97
CA GLY A 14 -2.87 -12.28 10.05
C GLY A 14 -1.40 -12.03 10.41
N ILE A 15 -0.40 -12.70 9.85
CA ILE A 15 1.02 -12.59 10.25
C ILE A 15 1.89 -12.02 9.12
N CYS A 16 1.30 -11.83 7.94
CA CYS A 16 2.10 -11.82 6.73
C CYS A 16 2.37 -10.44 6.12
N VAL A 17 1.64 -9.37 6.48
CA VAL A 17 1.60 -8.15 5.65
C VAL A 17 1.96 -6.90 6.43
N LYS A 18 2.98 -6.15 5.97
CA LYS A 18 3.31 -4.78 6.41
C LYS A 18 3.12 -3.82 5.24
N PRO A 19 1.92 -3.28 4.99
CA PRO A 19 1.70 -2.29 3.94
C PRO A 19 2.27 -0.90 4.29
N SER A 20 2.87 -0.22 3.30
CA SER A 20 3.37 1.17 3.44
C SER A 20 2.98 2.05 2.24
N PHE A 21 2.60 3.30 2.51
CA PHE A 21 2.30 4.31 1.49
C PHE A 21 3.47 5.27 1.33
N ILE A 22 3.95 5.46 0.11
CA ILE A 22 5.08 6.34 -0.18
C ILE A 22 4.65 7.30 -1.30
N VAL A 23 4.96 8.59 -1.19
CA VAL A 23 4.82 9.53 -2.32
C VAL A 23 6.01 9.35 -3.25
N LEU A 24 5.77 9.25 -4.55
CA LEU A 24 6.83 9.45 -5.55
C LEU A 24 6.79 10.91 -6.00
N GLY A 25 7.93 11.59 -5.92
CA GLY A 25 8.07 13.01 -6.26
C GLY A 25 9.53 13.42 -6.25
N PRO A 26 9.86 14.68 -6.63
CA PRO A 26 11.21 15.22 -6.53
C PRO A 26 11.73 15.28 -5.08
N ASP A 27 10.83 15.14 -4.10
CA ASP A 27 11.13 14.82 -2.71
C ASP A 27 10.77 13.34 -2.44
N PRO A 28 11.74 12.41 -2.47
CA PRO A 28 11.48 10.96 -2.54
C PRO A 28 11.13 10.27 -1.20
N ASP A 29 10.97 11.01 -0.09
CA ASP A 29 11.08 10.43 1.26
C ASP A 29 9.85 10.55 2.19
N ASP A 30 8.66 10.95 1.72
CA ASP A 30 7.51 11.09 2.63
C ASP A 30 6.56 9.87 2.65
N LEU A 31 6.70 9.11 3.74
CA LEU A 31 5.73 8.10 4.18
C LEU A 31 4.39 8.78 4.51
N LEU A 32 3.38 8.62 3.65
CA LEU A 32 2.04 9.17 3.89
C LEU A 32 1.34 8.49 5.06
N ALA A 33 1.44 7.17 5.10
CA ALA A 33 0.74 6.32 6.06
C ALA A 33 1.36 4.92 6.07
N GLN A 34 1.32 4.26 7.22
CA GLN A 34 1.68 2.86 7.37
C GLN A 34 0.65 2.17 8.27
N GLY A 35 0.41 0.89 8.02
CA GLY A 35 -0.48 0.09 8.82
C GLY A 35 -0.20 -1.38 8.66
N VAL A 36 -1.02 -2.19 9.32
CA VAL A 36 -1.00 -3.64 9.25
C VAL A 36 -2.44 -4.09 9.00
N THR A 37 -2.62 -5.13 8.19
CA THR A 37 -3.94 -5.71 7.96
C THR A 37 -4.51 -6.29 9.26
N ASP A 38 -5.83 -6.21 9.44
CA ASP A 38 -6.51 -6.86 10.56
C ASP A 38 -6.51 -8.40 10.44
N ALA A 39 -7.11 -9.08 11.41
CA ALA A 39 -7.20 -10.55 11.42
C ALA A 39 -7.97 -11.15 10.22
N ASN A 40 -8.72 -10.34 9.49
CA ASN A 40 -9.46 -10.74 8.29
C ASN A 40 -8.72 -10.34 6.99
N GLY A 41 -7.53 -9.75 7.07
CA GLY A 41 -6.79 -9.24 5.92
C GLY A 41 -7.27 -7.86 5.43
N ASN A 42 -8.14 -7.19 6.19
CA ASN A 42 -8.62 -5.86 5.82
C ASN A 42 -7.59 -4.81 6.18
N ILE A 43 -7.42 -3.81 5.32
CA ILE A 43 -6.73 -2.60 5.69
C ILE A 43 -7.51 -1.37 5.29
N ASN A 44 -7.24 -0.32 6.04
CA ASN A 44 -7.70 1.02 5.78
C ASN A 44 -6.60 2.00 6.20
N LEU A 45 -6.09 2.80 5.26
CA LEU A 45 -5.03 3.77 5.52
C LEU A 45 -5.36 5.11 4.87
N GLN A 46 -5.02 6.22 5.53
CA GLN A 46 -5.04 7.55 4.93
C GLN A 46 -3.80 8.32 5.33
N GLY A 47 -3.28 9.12 4.40
CA GLY A 47 -2.19 10.04 4.67
C GLY A 47 -2.41 11.37 3.99
N SER A 48 -1.65 12.37 4.40
CA SER A 48 -1.70 13.72 3.84
C SER A 48 -0.32 14.32 3.77
N GLU A 49 0.03 14.90 2.63
CA GLU A 49 1.27 15.68 2.44
C GLU A 49 0.91 17.12 1.96
N THR A 50 1.76 18.09 2.32
CA THR A 50 1.78 19.50 1.87
C THR A 50 2.76 19.76 0.71
N GLU A 51 2.42 19.32 -0.49
CA GLU A 51 3.24 19.54 -1.69
C GLU A 51 2.87 20.84 -2.42
N THR A 52 3.85 21.43 -3.11
CA THR A 52 3.59 22.55 -4.04
C THR A 52 2.97 22.07 -5.35
N THR A 53 3.18 20.80 -5.69
CA THR A 53 2.66 20.15 -6.90
C THR A 53 1.70 19.00 -6.56
N ASN A 54 1.17 18.33 -7.58
CA ASN A 54 0.34 17.13 -7.37
C ASN A 54 1.23 16.01 -6.81
N ILE A 55 0.79 15.30 -5.77
CA ILE A 55 1.52 14.10 -5.29
C ILE A 55 1.32 12.93 -6.25
N ASP A 56 2.29 12.01 -6.34
CA ASP A 56 2.13 10.71 -7.04
C ASP A 56 2.18 9.54 -6.02
N PRO A 57 1.06 9.20 -5.36
CA PRO A 57 1.07 8.24 -4.28
C PRO A 57 1.25 6.81 -4.81
N VAL A 58 2.08 6.04 -4.12
CA VAL A 58 2.28 4.61 -4.34
C VAL A 58 1.93 3.82 -3.09
N PHE A 59 1.05 2.85 -3.26
CA PHE A 59 0.73 1.87 -2.24
C PHE A 59 1.66 0.67 -2.38
N ASN A 60 2.48 0.42 -1.36
CA ASN A 60 3.35 -0.73 -1.29
C ASN A 60 2.77 -1.77 -0.33
N VAL A 61 2.78 -3.04 -0.75
CA VAL A 61 2.42 -4.17 0.10
C VAL A 61 3.67 -5.01 0.32
N TYR A 62 4.21 -4.99 1.55
CA TYR A 62 5.27 -5.92 1.92
C TYR A 62 4.68 -7.16 2.55
N HIS A 63 5.10 -8.34 2.12
CA HIS A 63 4.63 -9.59 2.70
C HIS A 63 5.64 -10.74 2.62
N ASN A 64 5.42 -11.78 3.41
CA ASN A 64 6.21 -13.02 3.42
C ASN A 64 5.34 -14.28 3.24
N CYS A 65 4.23 -14.15 2.48
CA CYS A 65 3.19 -15.19 2.41
C CYS A 65 3.70 -16.30 1.49
N ASP A 66 3.58 -17.54 1.97
CA ASP A 66 4.15 -18.73 1.34
C ASP A 66 5.65 -18.56 0.95
N ASP A 67 6.40 -17.71 1.67
CA ASP A 67 7.74 -17.30 1.25
C ASP A 67 8.89 -18.14 1.85
N LYS A 68 8.60 -19.41 2.17
CA LYS A 68 9.55 -20.50 2.54
C LYS A 68 10.89 -20.05 3.17
N LEU A 69 10.83 -19.29 4.28
CA LEU A 69 11.99 -18.80 5.04
C LEU A 69 13.06 -18.07 4.20
N LYS A 70 12.67 -17.45 3.08
CA LYS A 70 13.59 -16.62 2.29
C LYS A 70 13.88 -15.31 3.03
N LEU A 71 15.12 -14.84 2.90
CA LEU A 71 15.54 -13.54 3.45
C LEU A 71 14.78 -12.40 2.76
N GLY A 72 14.38 -11.40 3.55
CA GLY A 72 13.64 -10.23 3.07
C GLY A 72 12.14 -10.42 2.94
N LEU A 73 11.46 -9.38 2.44
CA LEU A 73 10.02 -9.35 2.19
C LEU A 73 9.76 -9.21 0.68
N ARG A 74 8.72 -9.88 0.20
CA ARG A 74 8.13 -9.64 -1.11
C ARG A 74 7.42 -8.28 -1.09
N LYS A 75 7.50 -7.51 -2.17
CA LYS A 75 6.98 -6.15 -2.27
C LYS A 75 6.16 -6.00 -3.55
N LEU A 76 4.89 -5.65 -3.41
CA LEU A 76 4.03 -5.21 -4.51
C LEU A 76 3.94 -3.68 -4.49
N LYS A 77 3.89 -3.07 -5.68
CA LYS A 77 3.76 -1.61 -5.85
C LYS A 77 2.53 -1.30 -6.69
N PHE A 78 1.66 -0.43 -6.19
CA PHE A 78 0.47 0.03 -6.90
C PHE A 78 0.51 1.55 -6.97
N ARG A 79 0.63 2.08 -8.20
CA ARG A 79 0.45 3.51 -8.44
C ARG A 79 -1.03 3.84 -8.30
N ILE A 80 -1.31 4.91 -7.60
CA ILE A 80 -2.67 5.34 -7.31
C ILE A 80 -3.02 6.43 -8.32
N PRO A 81 -4.15 6.32 -9.03
CA PRO A 81 -4.53 7.33 -10.00
C PRO A 81 -4.82 8.69 -9.36
N ASP A 82 -4.44 9.76 -10.05
CA ASP A 82 -4.63 11.16 -9.62
C ASP A 82 -6.09 11.50 -9.27
N SER A 83 -7.05 10.79 -9.86
CA SER A 83 -8.48 10.96 -9.61
C SER A 83 -8.92 10.62 -8.18
N TYR A 84 -8.07 9.94 -7.40
CA TYR A 84 -8.28 9.65 -5.98
C TYR A 84 -7.63 10.68 -5.06
N ILE A 85 -6.88 11.61 -5.62
CA ILE A 85 -6.13 12.61 -4.87
C ILE A 85 -6.95 13.88 -4.74
N THR A 86 -7.01 14.43 -3.52
CA THR A 86 -7.80 15.64 -3.24
C THR A 86 -7.04 16.65 -2.40
N TRP A 87 -7.27 17.93 -2.69
CA TRP A 87 -6.84 19.04 -1.84
C TRP A 87 -7.50 18.99 -0.46
N GLY A 88 -6.72 19.26 0.60
CA GLY A 88 -7.14 19.19 2.00
C GLY A 88 -6.58 17.96 2.74
N LYS A 89 -7.00 17.76 4.00
CA LYS A 89 -6.51 16.69 4.90
C LYS A 89 -7.36 15.40 4.91
N THR A 90 -8.51 15.42 4.23
CA THR A 90 -9.41 14.25 4.16
C THR A 90 -9.67 13.87 2.70
N PRO A 91 -9.53 12.58 2.31
CA PRO A 91 -9.82 12.15 0.95
C PRO A 91 -11.32 12.25 0.65
N LYS A 92 -11.70 12.69 -0.56
CA LYS A 92 -13.13 12.68 -0.98
C LYS A 92 -13.58 11.34 -1.56
N ARG A 93 -12.63 10.48 -1.96
CA ARG A 93 -12.92 9.20 -2.62
C ARG A 93 -11.93 8.15 -2.20
N MET A 94 -12.36 6.92 -2.46
CA MET A 94 -11.75 5.74 -1.92
C MET A 94 -11.17 4.81 -2.97
N PHE A 95 -9.86 4.57 -2.97
CA PHE A 95 -9.22 3.66 -3.94
C PHE A 95 -9.34 2.22 -3.47
N ASN A 96 -10.36 1.50 -3.92
CA ASN A 96 -10.52 0.08 -3.60
C ASN A 96 -9.67 -0.78 -4.54
N ILE A 97 -8.65 -1.43 -3.99
CA ILE A 97 -7.79 -2.35 -4.74
C ILE A 97 -8.40 -3.76 -4.86
N GLY A 98 -9.45 -4.05 -4.10
CA GLY A 98 -10.13 -5.34 -4.08
C GLY A 98 -9.47 -6.35 -3.15
N VAL A 99 -9.65 -7.64 -3.47
CA VAL A 99 -9.03 -8.77 -2.76
C VAL A 99 -7.83 -9.21 -3.57
N LEU A 100 -6.66 -9.27 -2.93
CA LEU A 100 -5.45 -9.79 -3.54
C LEU A 100 -5.08 -11.11 -2.86
N ASN A 101 -4.93 -12.18 -3.64
CA ASN A 101 -4.30 -13.39 -3.15
C ASN A 101 -2.78 -13.19 -3.20
N LEU A 102 -2.13 -13.19 -2.03
CA LEU A 102 -0.69 -12.96 -1.89
C LEU A 102 0.16 -14.24 -1.95
N GLU A 103 -0.45 -15.41 -2.16
CA GLU A 103 0.26 -16.68 -2.38
C GLU A 103 0.81 -16.76 -3.80
N THR A 104 0.11 -16.17 -4.79
CA THR A 104 0.60 -16.11 -6.17
C THR A 104 1.77 -15.14 -6.32
N ILE A 105 2.57 -15.35 -7.37
CA ILE A 105 3.64 -14.44 -7.79
C ILE A 105 3.06 -13.41 -8.75
N PHE A 106 3.36 -12.14 -8.53
CA PHE A 106 2.98 -11.05 -9.43
C PHE A 106 4.15 -10.69 -10.36
N PRO A 107 3.92 -10.36 -11.65
CA PRO A 107 4.99 -10.10 -12.61
C PRO A 107 5.98 -8.99 -12.23
N GLU A 108 5.52 -7.95 -11.53
CA GLU A 108 6.34 -6.80 -11.08
C GLU A 108 6.64 -6.84 -9.57
N GLU A 109 6.56 -8.03 -8.97
CA GLU A 109 6.88 -8.20 -7.58
C GLU A 109 8.39 -8.09 -7.32
N GLU A 110 8.75 -7.22 -6.38
CA GLU A 110 10.11 -7.02 -5.94
C GLU A 110 10.40 -7.78 -4.64
N ARG A 111 11.68 -7.88 -4.27
CA ARG A 111 12.10 -8.34 -2.95
C ARG A 111 12.94 -7.28 -2.27
N GLN A 112 12.53 -6.88 -1.07
CA GLN A 112 13.31 -5.99 -0.21
C GLN A 112 14.07 -6.82 0.82
N LEU A 113 15.40 -6.77 0.77
CA LEU A 113 16.28 -7.37 1.77
C LEU A 113 16.38 -6.45 2.99
N ILE A 114 16.59 -7.03 4.18
CA ILE A 114 16.84 -6.34 5.46
C ILE A 114 18.34 -6.26 5.67
#